data_AF-A0A8I1TLY3-F1
#
_entry.id   AF-A0A8I1TLY3-F1
#
_cell.length_a   1.000
_cell.length_b   1.000
_cell.length_c   1.000
_cell.angle_alpha   90.00
_cell.angle_beta   90.00
_cell.angle_gamma   90.00
#
_symmetry.space_group_name_H-M   'P 1'
#
loop_
_entity.id
_entity.type
_entity.pdbx_description
1 polymer ?
#
loop_
_entity_poly.entity_id
_entity_poly.type
_entity_poly.pdbx_seq_one_letter_code
_entity_poly.pdbx_strand_id
1 'polypeptide(L)'
;MRPTTALEIDGERHVSTNGSRPSDSERRAAAIADLKDSLKELLRSALRATTGIALDQVEDLAGTFDRTAAAGGLAVGGLLGGVRAGMQGRNAVWGAFKGVIGALSPRMRVALVGILLLAILLLPITVVLLLVALIVLVVVAAANASS
;
A
#
# COMPACT_ATOMS: atom_id res chain seq x y z
N MET A 1 -49.69 -58.72 39.45
CA MET A 1 -49.30 -58.92 38.04
C MET A 1 -48.86 -57.56 37.49
N ARG A 2 -47.63 -57.49 36.96
CA ARG A 2 -46.92 -56.26 36.60
C ARG A 2 -47.36 -55.74 35.22
N PRO A 3 -47.60 -54.44 35.04
CA PRO A 3 -47.48 -53.81 33.73
C PRO A 3 -46.00 -53.55 33.41
N THR A 4 -45.54 -54.11 32.31
CA THR A 4 -44.27 -53.76 31.64
C THR A 4 -44.43 -52.41 30.96
N THR A 5 -44.09 -51.33 31.66
CA THR A 5 -43.86 -50.03 31.04
C THR A 5 -42.38 -49.89 30.70
N ALA A 6 -42.15 -49.70 29.40
CA ALA A 6 -41.09 -48.90 28.81
C ALA A 6 -39.70 -49.01 29.46
N LEU A 7 -38.82 -49.76 28.77
CA LEU A 7 -37.40 -49.42 28.71
C LEU A 7 -37.29 -47.99 28.17
N GLU A 8 -37.33 -47.03 29.06
CA GLU A 8 -36.85 -45.67 28.83
C GLU A 8 -35.34 -45.80 28.62
N ILE A 9 -34.98 -45.86 27.33
CA ILE A 9 -33.62 -45.61 26.87
C ILE A 9 -33.38 -44.12 27.13
N ASP A 10 -33.04 -43.78 28.38
CA ASP A 10 -32.33 -42.55 28.68
C ASP A 10 -30.86 -42.80 28.31
N GLY A 11 -30.62 -42.76 27.01
CA GLY A 11 -29.28 -42.65 26.51
C GLY A 11 -28.76 -41.31 26.99
N GLU A 12 -27.81 -41.33 27.93
CA GLU A 12 -26.83 -40.27 28.09
C GLU A 12 -26.16 -40.06 26.73
N ARG A 13 -26.83 -39.26 25.87
CA ARG A 13 -26.14 -38.55 24.82
C ARG A 13 -25.32 -37.52 25.57
N HIS A 14 -24.10 -37.93 25.90
CA HIS A 14 -22.96 -37.05 25.92
C HIS A 14 -23.10 -36.16 24.68
N VAL A 15 -23.61 -34.94 24.90
CA VAL A 15 -23.42 -33.85 23.97
C VAL A 15 -21.92 -33.61 24.06
N SER A 16 -21.18 -34.37 23.25
CA SER A 16 -19.84 -34.03 22.86
C SER A 16 -20.01 -32.71 22.13
N THR A 17 -19.92 -31.61 22.88
CA THR A 17 -19.63 -30.30 22.33
C THR A 17 -18.24 -30.46 21.75
N ASN A 18 -18.18 -31.05 20.56
CA ASN A 18 -16.98 -31.17 19.79
C ASN A 18 -16.73 -29.73 19.35
N GLY A 19 -16.12 -28.98 20.26
CA GLY A 19 -15.57 -27.66 20.03
C GLY A 19 -14.41 -27.86 19.08
N SER A 20 -14.75 -28.07 17.81
CA SER A 20 -13.82 -27.98 16.70
C SER A 20 -13.31 -26.55 16.75
N ARG A 21 -12.17 -26.39 17.41
CA ARG A 21 -11.41 -25.15 17.39
C ARG A 21 -11.36 -24.72 15.93
N PRO A 22 -11.81 -23.51 15.58
CA PRO A 22 -11.80 -23.09 14.18
C PRO A 22 -10.39 -23.30 13.66
N SER A 23 -10.30 -24.07 12.57
CA SER A 23 -9.04 -24.44 11.95
C SER A 23 -8.29 -23.16 11.57
N ASP A 24 -6.97 -23.20 11.56
CA ASP A 24 -6.16 -22.01 11.25
C ASP A 24 -6.51 -21.41 9.88
N SER A 25 -6.99 -22.24 8.95
CA SER A 25 -7.52 -21.83 7.65
C SER A 25 -8.82 -21.01 7.76
N GLU A 26 -9.74 -21.37 8.64
CA GLU A 26 -11.00 -20.62 8.84
C GLU A 26 -10.73 -19.27 9.51
N ARG A 27 -9.79 -19.22 10.47
CA ARG A 27 -9.38 -17.94 11.10
C ARG A 27 -8.70 -17.01 10.11
N ARG A 28 -7.85 -17.56 9.24
CA ARG A 28 -7.20 -16.79 8.16
C ARG A 28 -8.22 -16.30 7.14
N ALA A 29 -9.19 -17.14 6.76
CA ALA A 29 -10.26 -16.75 5.85
C ALA A 29 -11.12 -15.62 6.42
N ALA A 30 -11.47 -15.70 7.71
CA ALA A 30 -12.19 -14.65 8.42
C ALA A 30 -11.36 -13.35 8.52
N ALA A 31 -10.08 -13.44 8.89
CA ALA A 31 -9.20 -12.27 8.96
C ALA A 31 -9.01 -11.59 7.58
N ILE A 32 -8.96 -12.37 6.50
CA ILE A 32 -8.88 -11.84 5.14
C ILE A 32 -10.21 -11.18 4.72
N ALA A 33 -11.35 -11.74 5.14
CA ALA A 33 -12.66 -11.14 4.91
C ALA A 33 -12.79 -9.80 5.63
N ASP A 34 -12.41 -9.74 6.92
CA ASP A 34 -12.44 -8.49 7.71
C ASP A 34 -11.49 -7.42 7.15
N LEU A 35 -10.32 -7.83 6.65
CA LEU A 35 -9.40 -6.91 5.99
C LEU A 35 -9.96 -6.38 4.67
N LYS A 36 -10.62 -7.25 3.89
CA LYS A 36 -11.29 -6.85 2.63
C LYS A 36 -12.43 -5.88 2.89
N ASP A 37 -13.18 -6.08 3.95
CA ASP A 37 -14.28 -5.20 4.31
C ASP A 37 -13.76 -3.87 4.85
N SER A 38 -12.72 -3.87 5.70
CA SER A 38 -12.05 -2.64 6.13
C SER A 38 -11.46 -1.85 4.96
N LEU A 39 -10.85 -2.54 3.99
CA LEU A 39 -10.32 -1.92 2.78
C LEU A 39 -11.44 -1.36 1.90
N LYS A 40 -12.55 -2.07 1.74
CA LYS A 40 -13.73 -1.59 1.02
C LYS A 40 -14.33 -0.35 1.70
N GLU A 41 -14.38 -0.35 3.03
CA GLU A 41 -14.88 0.77 3.83
C GLU A 41 -13.99 2.01 3.63
N LEU A 42 -12.67 1.82 3.68
CA LEU A 42 -11.68 2.85 3.40
C LEU A 42 -11.78 3.33 1.95
N LEU A 43 -11.94 2.43 0.97
CA LEU A 43 -12.11 2.80 -0.43
C LEU A 43 -13.39 3.61 -0.61
N ARG A 44 -14.51 3.17 -0.03
CA ARG A 44 -15.78 3.89 -0.12
C ARG A 44 -15.71 5.26 0.54
N SER A 45 -15.10 5.35 1.71
CA SER A 45 -14.85 6.62 2.42
C SER A 45 -13.94 7.54 1.62
N ALA A 46 -12.83 7.00 1.10
CA ALA A 46 -11.89 7.73 0.26
C ALA A 46 -12.56 8.20 -1.03
N LEU A 47 -13.30 7.33 -1.73
CA LEU A 47 -14.08 7.69 -2.92
C LEU A 47 -15.12 8.77 -2.57
N ARG A 48 -15.86 8.64 -1.46
CA ARG A 48 -16.84 9.66 -1.03
C ARG A 48 -16.18 11.02 -0.79
N ALA A 49 -14.98 11.04 -0.20
CA ALA A 49 -14.21 12.25 0.07
C ALA A 49 -13.50 12.82 -1.20
N THR A 50 -13.09 11.96 -2.14
CA THR A 50 -12.32 12.36 -3.32
C THR A 50 -13.17 12.63 -4.55
N THR A 51 -14.36 12.04 -4.69
CA THR A 51 -15.22 12.24 -5.89
C THR A 51 -15.58 13.72 -6.10
N GLY A 52 -15.67 14.51 -5.03
CA GLY A 52 -15.93 15.96 -5.12
C GLY A 52 -14.70 16.82 -5.42
N ILE A 53 -13.48 16.31 -5.25
CA ILE A 53 -12.22 17.07 -5.41
C ILE A 53 -11.43 16.60 -6.64
N ALA A 54 -11.67 15.37 -7.11
CA ALA A 54 -10.82 14.67 -8.07
C ALA A 54 -11.15 14.95 -9.53
N LEU A 55 -12.41 15.24 -9.90
CA LEU A 55 -12.78 15.31 -11.31
C LEU A 55 -12.13 16.50 -12.03
N ASP A 56 -12.17 17.69 -11.43
CA ASP A 56 -11.55 18.89 -12.03
C ASP A 56 -10.02 18.79 -12.09
N GLN A 57 -9.38 18.23 -11.06
CA GLN A 57 -7.92 18.03 -11.07
C GLN A 57 -7.50 16.95 -12.06
N VAL A 58 -8.30 15.89 -12.23
CA VAL A 58 -8.01 14.83 -13.21
C VAL A 58 -8.16 15.36 -14.65
N GLU A 59 -9.14 16.22 -14.91
CA GLU A 59 -9.32 16.86 -16.21
C GLU A 59 -8.13 17.80 -16.53
N ASP A 60 -7.67 18.58 -15.56
CA ASP A 60 -6.51 19.47 -15.71
C ASP A 60 -5.19 18.68 -15.90
N LEU A 61 -5.04 17.58 -15.16
CA LEU A 61 -3.92 16.64 -15.34
C LEU A 61 -3.97 15.95 -16.70
N ALA A 62 -5.16 15.53 -17.15
CA ALA A 62 -5.35 14.93 -18.46
C ALA A 62 -5.00 15.92 -19.58
N GLY A 63 -5.46 17.17 -19.48
CA GLY A 63 -5.10 18.23 -20.42
C GLY A 63 -3.61 18.56 -20.42
N THR A 64 -2.95 18.52 -19.26
CA THR A 64 -1.50 18.72 -19.14
C THR A 64 -0.73 17.55 -19.75
N PHE A 65 -1.21 16.32 -19.55
CA PHE A 65 -0.63 15.12 -20.16
C PHE A 65 -0.80 15.11 -21.68
N ASP A 66 -1.97 15.50 -22.19
CA ASP A 66 -2.24 15.55 -23.63
C ASP A 66 -1.36 16.59 -24.33
N ARG A 67 -1.16 17.76 -23.71
CA ARG A 67 -0.18 18.76 -24.18
C ARG A 67 1.25 18.23 -24.15
N THR A 68 1.62 17.47 -23.12
CA THR A 68 2.96 16.89 -22.98
C THR A 68 3.20 15.74 -23.96
N ALA A 69 2.16 14.94 -24.24
CA ALA A 69 2.19 13.88 -25.23
C ALA A 69 2.26 14.45 -26.66
N ALA A 70 1.51 15.52 -26.94
CA ALA A 70 1.58 16.26 -28.20
C ALA A 70 2.94 16.97 -28.41
N ALA A 71 3.63 17.34 -27.33
CA ALA A 71 4.95 17.98 -27.38
C ALA A 71 6.12 17.04 -27.71
N GLY A 72 5.89 15.71 -27.80
CA GLY A 72 6.81 14.79 -28.47
C GLY A 72 7.71 13.93 -27.58
N GLY A 73 7.48 12.62 -27.66
CA GLY A 73 8.53 11.64 -28.00
C GLY A 73 9.31 10.95 -26.88
N LEU A 74 9.60 11.60 -25.75
CA LEU A 74 10.50 11.01 -24.73
C LEU A 74 9.79 10.29 -23.57
N ALA A 75 8.53 10.63 -23.27
CA ALA A 75 7.80 10.07 -22.12
C ALA A 75 7.18 8.68 -22.39
N VAL A 76 6.88 8.36 -23.65
CA VAL A 76 6.13 7.13 -24.00
C VAL A 76 7.00 5.87 -23.90
N GLY A 77 8.31 5.98 -24.13
CA GLY A 77 9.24 4.83 -24.02
C GLY A 77 9.43 4.32 -22.58
N GLY A 78 9.34 5.22 -21.58
CA GLY A 78 9.50 4.86 -20.17
C GLY A 78 8.32 4.08 -19.58
N LEU A 79 7.10 4.38 -20.03
CA LEU A 79 5.88 3.71 -19.59
C LEU A 79 5.82 2.25 -20.05
N LEU A 80 6.17 1.97 -21.30
CA LEU A 80 6.16 0.60 -21.85
C LEU A 80 7.24 -0.29 -21.21
N GLY A 81 8.40 0.28 -20.84
CA GLY A 81 9.42 -0.42 -20.07
C GLY A 81 8.95 -0.81 -18.66
N GLY A 82 8.18 0.06 -18.00
CA GLY A 82 7.60 -0.19 -16.68
C GLY A 82 6.53 -1.29 -16.68
N VAL A 83 5.67 -1.31 -17.71
CA VAL A 83 4.63 -2.36 -17.86
C VAL A 83 5.27 -3.72 -18.17
N ARG A 84 6.27 -3.78 -19.06
CA ARG A 84 6.97 -5.03 -19.38
C ARG A 84 7.77 -5.58 -18.20
N ALA A 85 8.32 -4.70 -17.35
CA ALA A 85 8.96 -5.08 -16.09
C ALA A 85 7.94 -5.60 -15.05
N GLY A 86 6.77 -4.98 -14.96
CA GLY A 86 5.67 -5.46 -14.11
C GLY A 86 5.18 -6.86 -14.49
N MET A 87 5.13 -7.18 -15.79
CA MET A 87 4.70 -8.48 -16.29
C MET A 87 5.69 -9.64 -16.01
N GLN A 88 6.97 -9.35 -15.73
CA GLN A 88 7.98 -10.37 -15.41
C GLN A 88 7.99 -10.80 -13.93
N GLY A 89 7.08 -10.30 -13.11
CA GLY A 89 6.88 -10.78 -11.73
C GLY A 89 8.05 -10.52 -10.78
N ARG A 90 9.07 -9.76 -11.18
CA ARG A 90 10.17 -9.31 -10.32
C ARG A 90 10.02 -7.82 -10.09
N ASN A 91 9.79 -7.43 -8.82
CA ASN A 91 9.70 -6.07 -8.29
C ASN A 91 9.69 -4.98 -9.37
N ALA A 92 8.50 -4.55 -9.79
CA ALA A 92 8.29 -3.60 -10.90
C ALA A 92 9.17 -2.34 -10.79
N VAL A 93 9.34 -1.84 -9.56
CA VAL A 93 10.23 -0.72 -9.22
C VAL A 93 11.68 -0.99 -9.60
N TRP A 94 12.17 -2.21 -9.37
CA TRP A 94 13.54 -2.62 -9.67
C TRP A 94 13.78 -2.84 -11.16
N GLY A 95 12.80 -3.35 -11.89
CA GLY A 95 12.87 -3.51 -13.34
C GLY A 95 12.86 -2.17 -14.07
N ALA A 96 12.03 -1.21 -13.63
CA ALA A 96 12.03 0.15 -14.16
C ALA A 96 13.38 0.86 -13.91
N PHE A 97 13.90 0.77 -12.68
CA PHE A 97 15.20 1.35 -12.32
C PHE A 97 16.35 0.78 -13.15
N LYS A 98 16.38 -0.55 -13.34
CA LYS A 98 17.39 -1.19 -14.20
C LYS A 98 17.20 -0.90 -15.68
N GLY A 99 15.97 -0.72 -16.16
CA GLY A 99 15.70 -0.31 -17.53
C GLY A 99 16.26 1.09 -17.82
N VAL A 100 16.03 2.04 -16.90
CA VAL A 100 16.56 3.40 -17.01
C VAL A 100 18.09 3.41 -16.97
N ILE A 101 18.71 2.73 -16.00
CA ILE A 101 20.18 2.66 -15.90
C ILE A 101 20.81 1.88 -17.07
N GLY A 102 20.11 0.86 -17.56
CA GLY A 102 20.50 0.07 -18.72
C GLY A 102 20.63 0.92 -19.98
N ALA A 103 19.72 1.88 -20.17
CA ALA A 103 19.70 2.79 -21.31
C ALA A 103 20.72 3.96 -21.22
N LEU A 104 21.34 4.18 -20.05
CA LEU A 104 22.33 5.25 -19.88
C LEU A 104 23.70 4.86 -20.45
N SER A 105 24.33 5.80 -21.16
CA SER A 105 25.71 5.67 -21.63
C SER A 105 26.69 5.51 -20.45
N PRO A 106 27.86 4.85 -20.65
CA PRO A 106 28.81 4.57 -19.57
C PRO A 106 29.25 5.83 -18.81
N ARG A 107 29.40 6.96 -19.51
CA ARG A 107 29.75 8.26 -18.94
C ARG A 107 28.66 8.78 -18.00
N MET A 108 27.39 8.63 -18.40
CA MET A 108 26.25 9.07 -17.60
C MET A 108 26.03 8.18 -16.38
N ARG A 109 26.36 6.88 -16.46
CA ARG A 109 26.31 5.98 -15.29
C ARG A 109 27.25 6.44 -14.18
N VAL A 110 28.46 6.89 -14.51
CA VAL A 110 29.42 7.42 -13.52
C VAL A 110 28.91 8.72 -12.89
N ALA A 111 28.37 9.63 -13.70
CA ALA A 111 27.76 10.86 -13.20
C ALA A 111 26.57 10.57 -12.27
N LEU A 112 25.73 9.59 -12.63
CA LEU A 112 24.60 9.17 -11.81
C LEU A 112 25.06 8.58 -10.46
N VAL A 113 26.13 7.78 -10.42
CA VAL A 113 26.71 7.29 -9.16
C VAL A 113 27.22 8.44 -8.30
N GLY A 114 27.86 9.45 -8.91
CA GLY A 114 28.29 10.67 -8.20
C GLY A 114 27.12 11.43 -7.58
N ILE A 115 26.04 11.66 -8.35
CA ILE A 115 24.81 12.31 -7.87
C ILE A 115 24.16 11.46 -6.78
N LEU A 116 24.12 10.14 -6.94
CA LEU A 116 23.53 9.23 -5.96
C LEU A 116 24.32 9.25 -4.64
N LEU A 117 25.64 9.26 -4.69
CA LEU A 117 26.49 9.42 -3.51
C LEU A 117 26.24 10.78 -2.83
N LEU A 118 26.14 11.85 -3.62
CA LEU A 118 25.82 13.18 -3.09
C LEU A 118 24.43 13.19 -2.44
N ALA A 119 23.44 12.56 -3.07
CA ALA A 119 22.08 12.45 -2.54
C ALA A 119 22.04 11.59 -1.27
N ILE A 120 22.77 10.47 -1.21
CA ILE A 120 22.89 9.63 -0.01
C ILE A 120 23.61 10.38 1.10
N LEU A 121 24.56 11.26 0.79
CA LEU A 121 25.21 12.12 1.78
C LEU A 121 24.30 13.27 2.24
N LEU A 122 23.42 13.76 1.36
CA LEU A 122 22.46 14.81 1.65
C LEU A 122 21.22 14.30 2.41
N LEU A 123 20.83 13.04 2.19
CA LEU A 123 19.73 12.39 2.87
C LEU A 123 19.85 12.40 4.40
N PRO A 124 20.97 11.99 5.04
CA PRO A 124 21.11 12.03 6.49
C PRO A 124 21.06 13.46 7.01
N ILE A 125 21.64 14.43 6.28
CA ILE A 125 21.55 15.85 6.64
C ILE A 125 20.07 16.29 6.62
N THR A 126 19.32 15.90 5.58
CA THR A 126 17.91 16.25 5.43
C THR A 126 17.06 15.62 6.53
N VAL A 127 17.29 14.35 6.87
CA VAL A 127 16.61 13.66 7.98
C VAL A 127 16.90 14.34 9.31
N VAL A 128 18.16 14.69 9.56
CA VAL A 128 18.55 15.44 10.78
C VAL A 128 17.86 16.79 10.82
N LEU A 129 17.84 17.55 9.73
CA LEU A 129 17.14 18.83 9.65
C LEU A 129 15.63 18.67 9.88
N LEU A 130 15.02 17.62 9.34
CA LEU A 130 13.60 17.34 9.52
C LEU A 130 13.29 16.99 10.98
N LEU A 131 14.14 16.19 11.63
CA LEU A 131 14.03 15.91 13.06
C LEU A 131 14.18 17.18 13.90
N VAL A 132 15.17 18.01 13.60
CA VAL A 132 15.37 19.29 14.29
C VAL A 132 14.16 20.20 14.08
N ALA A 133 13.65 20.32 12.86
CA ALA A 133 12.46 21.11 12.56
C ALA A 133 11.23 20.59 13.33
N LEU A 134 11.06 19.27 13.43
CA LEU A 134 9.98 18.66 14.22
C LEU A 134 10.12 18.99 15.72
N ILE A 135 11.34 18.91 16.26
CA ILE A 135 11.62 19.28 17.65
C ILE A 135 11.28 20.76 17.88
N VAL A 136 11.76 21.65 17.00
CA VAL A 136 11.48 23.08 17.07
C VAL A 136 9.98 23.35 16.98
N LEU A 137 9.27 22.67 16.08
CA LEU A 137 7.81 22.80 15.94
C LEU A 137 7.10 22.45 17.25
N VAL A 138 7.48 21.35 17.91
CA VAL A 138 6.90 20.94 19.20
C VAL A 138 7.19 21.98 20.28
N VAL A 139 8.42 22.50 20.34
CA VAL A 139 8.80 23.55 21.31
C VAL A 139 7.98 24.83 21.07
N VAL A 140 7.86 25.28 19.82
CA VAL A 140 7.09 26.49 19.46
C VAL A 140 5.59 26.27 19.73
N ALA A 141 5.05 25.10 19.41
CA ALA A 141 3.66 24.76 19.69
C ALA A 141 3.37 24.77 21.20
N ALA A 142 4.26 24.21 22.02
CA ALA A 142 4.14 24.24 23.47
C ALA A 142 4.27 25.66 24.05
N ALA A 143 5.19 26.47 23.52
CA ALA A 143 5.35 27.87 23.93
C ALA A 143 4.11 28.70 23.59
N ASN A 144 3.55 28.55 22.37
CA ASN A 144 2.32 29.23 21.95
C ASN A 144 1.09 28.76 22.74
N ALA A 145 1.04 27.50 23.18
CA ALA A 145 -0.05 26.99 24.02
C ALA A 145 0.02 27.49 25.47
N SER A 146 1.17 28.03 25.88
CA SER A 146 1.41 28.57 27.23
C SER A 146 1.25 30.10 27.31
N SER A 147 1.05 30.75 26.16
CA SER A 147 0.72 32.18 26.02
C SER A 147 -0.78 32.38 25.93
#